data_AF-W4RV80-F1
#
_entry.id   AF-W4RV80-F1
#
_cell.length_a   1.000
_cell.length_b   1.000
_cell.length_c   1.000
_cell.angle_alpha   90.00
_cell.angle_beta   90.00
_cell.angle_gamma   90.00
#
_symmetry.space_group_name_H-M   'P 1'
#
loop_
_entity.id
_entity.type
_entity.pdbx_description
1 polymer ?
#
loop_
_entity_poly.entity_id
_entity_poly.type
_entity_poly.pdbx_seq_one_letter_code
_entity_poly.pdbx_strand_id
1 'polypeptide(L)'
;MNNLGSIYKIGVYGPRAVCIRVSERGLATTSFVSGMSTGYSGNLGYPLPENWAFDQISTISIGSGDGYIEIDNNIKSGRYNGESKVDPQVQYPSEPDMANHIFFDLVDKIYDIAFAHAGGNVSRANILVCQYLRSKTYFSDLWDMTAGPLDEEFIAKADSQLGNPPVYEVYDPKYKIDIGVPHLAATLNAVLHQGSNNQVFVDVAGWAGDLISAAGDSAVAEGFDSAYDAAFHLIGHFDESKSEFSMSDFIADVDAVNIGNMLLNIPQPINGLLRYYYEDRYSVRFSLFYENRFSGDPNLVQSQGTYVLTSSEAGILELRGLFMDRFKVPGYSTEQGEEVARAFKDILVQLVNEE
;
A
#
# COMPACT_ATOMS: atom_id res chain seq x y z
N MET A 1 -4.73 14.66 17.62
CA MET A 1 -3.89 13.45 17.62
C MET A 1 -4.72 12.31 18.18
N ASN A 2 -5.22 11.44 17.30
CA ASN A 2 -5.62 10.12 17.75
C ASN A 2 -4.30 9.36 17.98
N ASN A 3 -4.04 9.03 19.25
CA ASN A 3 -2.80 8.39 19.70
C ASN A 3 -2.56 7.07 18.96
N LEU A 4 -1.29 6.70 18.80
CA LEU A 4 -0.80 5.38 18.37
C LEU A 4 -1.50 4.24 19.14
N GLY A 5 -2.65 3.77 18.65
CA GLY A 5 -3.48 2.77 19.32
C GLY A 5 -4.06 3.17 20.69
N SER A 6 -4.18 4.46 21.02
CA SER A 6 -4.71 5.00 22.30
C SER A 6 -3.94 4.69 23.60
N ILE A 7 -2.94 3.80 23.59
CA ILE A 7 -2.19 3.37 24.79
C ILE A 7 -0.94 4.22 25.10
N TYR A 8 -0.31 4.83 24.08
CA TYR A 8 0.88 5.67 24.25
C TYR A 8 0.60 7.13 23.98
N LYS A 9 1.25 8.00 24.75
CA LYS A 9 1.31 9.45 24.49
C LYS A 9 2.56 9.74 23.65
N ILE A 10 2.38 10.46 22.55
CA ILE A 10 3.50 10.82 21.66
C ILE A 10 4.44 11.80 22.37
N GLY A 11 5.75 11.55 22.30
CA GLY A 11 6.80 12.45 22.76
C GLY A 11 7.74 12.85 21.62
N VAL A 12 8.55 13.90 21.83
CA VAL A 12 9.55 14.35 20.86
C VAL A 12 10.92 14.43 21.51
N TYR A 13 11.96 13.91 20.85
CA TYR A 13 13.36 14.13 21.23
C TYR A 13 14.04 15.09 20.24
N GLY A 14 14.71 16.12 20.75
CA GLY A 14 15.49 17.02 19.90
C GLY A 14 15.88 18.33 20.58
N PRO A 15 16.50 19.27 19.83
CA PRO A 15 16.86 20.58 20.37
C PRO A 15 15.61 21.37 20.77
N ARG A 16 15.79 22.34 21.67
CA ARG A 16 14.70 23.14 22.25
C ARG A 16 13.72 23.68 21.22
N ALA A 17 14.22 24.28 20.13
CA ALA A 17 13.38 24.84 19.06
C ALA A 17 12.50 23.79 18.35
N VAL A 18 13.00 22.57 18.14
CA VAL A 18 12.21 21.49 17.53
C VAL A 18 11.11 21.06 18.49
N CYS A 19 11.48 20.80 19.74
CA CYS A 19 10.53 20.40 20.78
C CYS A 19 9.41 21.43 20.97
N ILE A 20 9.75 22.73 20.99
CA ILE A 20 8.79 23.84 21.05
C ILE A 20 7.83 23.78 19.85
N ARG A 21 8.35 23.78 18.62
CA ARG A 21 7.52 23.86 17.40
C ARG A 21 6.61 22.64 17.22
N VAL A 22 7.11 21.44 17.53
CA VAL A 22 6.31 20.21 17.46
C VAL A 22 5.18 20.25 18.50
N SER A 23 5.49 20.73 19.70
CA SER A 23 4.52 20.81 20.80
C SER A 23 3.46 21.91 20.57
N GLU A 24 3.84 23.07 20.05
CA GLU A 24 2.93 24.18 19.69
C GLU A 24 1.95 23.79 18.59
N ARG A 25 2.35 22.87 17.70
CA ARG A 25 1.47 22.27 16.68
C ARG A 25 0.58 21.16 17.24
N GLY A 26 0.68 20.86 18.53
CA GLY A 26 -0.06 19.77 19.16
C GLY A 26 0.30 18.42 18.56
N LEU A 27 1.58 18.19 18.24
CA LEU A 27 2.08 16.93 17.67
C LEU A 27 2.86 16.08 18.70
N ALA A 28 3.13 16.62 19.89
CA ALA A 28 3.74 15.88 21.00
C ALA A 28 3.13 16.30 22.34
N THR A 29 2.98 15.34 23.24
CA THR A 29 2.50 15.55 24.61
C THR A 29 3.61 16.01 25.54
N THR A 30 4.83 15.46 25.38
CA THR A 30 6.00 15.81 26.19
C THR A 30 7.26 15.91 25.35
N SER A 31 8.25 16.67 25.84
CA SER A 31 9.54 16.85 25.17
C SER A 31 10.68 16.21 25.95
N PHE A 32 11.58 15.51 25.25
CA PHE A 32 12.90 15.11 25.73
C PHE A 32 13.93 15.98 25.02
N VAL A 33 14.54 16.90 25.75
CA VAL A 33 15.43 17.91 25.18
C VAL A 33 16.85 17.36 25.05
N SER A 34 17.46 17.54 23.88
CA SER A 34 18.87 17.23 23.62
C SER A 34 19.78 18.38 24.12
N GLY A 35 19.73 18.69 25.42
CA GLY A 35 20.36 19.88 26.00
C GLY A 35 21.89 19.91 25.91
N MET A 36 22.53 18.75 25.82
CA MET A 36 23.98 18.61 25.63
C MET A 36 24.49 19.03 24.26
N SER A 37 23.64 19.01 23.25
CA SER A 37 24.03 19.28 21.86
C SER A 37 24.22 20.77 21.63
N THR A 38 25.29 21.36 22.18
CA THR A 38 25.58 22.80 22.08
C THR A 38 25.83 23.26 20.64
N GLY A 39 26.20 22.34 19.75
CA GLY A 39 26.32 22.57 18.31
C GLY A 39 24.98 22.68 17.58
N TYR A 40 23.85 22.34 18.22
CA TYR A 40 22.53 22.50 17.62
C TYR A 40 22.07 23.95 17.78
N SER A 41 21.96 24.67 16.67
CA SER A 41 21.44 26.04 16.65
C SER A 41 20.06 26.15 17.33
N GLY A 42 19.26 25.08 17.26
CA GLY A 42 17.96 25.00 17.94
C GLY A 42 18.01 24.99 19.47
N ASN A 43 19.19 24.86 20.10
CA ASN A 43 19.37 25.03 21.56
C ASN A 43 19.78 26.46 21.92
N LEU A 44 20.41 27.18 21.00
CA LEU A 44 20.94 28.52 21.23
C LEU A 44 19.82 29.55 21.18
N GLY A 45 19.60 30.26 22.29
CA GLY A 45 18.61 31.34 22.37
C GLY A 45 17.15 30.88 22.55
N TYR A 46 16.91 29.57 22.67
CA TYR A 46 15.58 29.03 22.97
C TYR A 46 15.47 28.59 24.44
N PRO A 47 14.35 28.88 25.13
CA PRO A 47 14.09 28.36 26.47
C PRO A 47 13.82 26.84 26.42
N LEU A 48 13.81 26.19 27.58
CA LEU A 48 13.25 24.84 27.65
C LEU A 48 11.76 24.87 27.26
N PRO A 49 11.27 23.92 26.45
CA PRO A 49 9.86 23.84 26.10
C PRO A 49 9.01 23.60 27.35
N GLU A 50 7.85 24.25 27.48
CA GLU A 50 7.03 24.16 28.70
C GLU A 50 6.65 22.71 29.08
N ASN A 51 6.51 21.83 28.09
CA ASN A 51 6.16 20.41 28.26
C ASN A 51 7.38 19.47 28.39
N TRP A 52 8.58 19.98 28.67
CA TRP A 52 9.76 19.12 28.84
C TRP A 52 9.56 18.12 29.98
N ALA A 53 9.79 16.84 29.70
CA ALA A 53 9.80 15.74 30.65
C ALA A 53 11.24 15.40 31.07
N PHE A 54 12.15 15.40 30.09
CA PHE A 54 13.57 15.12 30.28
C PHE A 54 14.43 16.15 29.57
N ASP A 55 15.64 16.40 30.09
CA ASP A 55 16.67 17.20 29.44
C ASP A 55 18.02 16.50 29.61
N GLN A 56 18.68 16.19 28.50
CA GLN A 56 20.00 15.59 28.47
C GLN A 56 21.04 16.66 28.79
N ILE A 57 21.82 16.49 29.86
CA ILE A 57 22.69 17.57 30.38
C ILE A 57 24.18 17.24 30.44
N SER A 58 24.56 15.96 30.52
CA SER A 58 25.98 15.54 30.53
C SER A 58 26.11 14.08 30.14
N THR A 59 27.29 13.67 29.66
CA THR A 59 27.63 12.26 29.46
C THR A 59 28.61 11.89 30.56
N ILE A 60 28.38 10.75 31.19
CA ILE A 60 29.30 10.15 32.14
C ILE A 60 29.79 8.82 31.58
N SER A 61 30.93 8.35 32.06
CA SER A 61 31.45 7.04 31.66
C SER A 61 31.51 6.12 32.85
N ILE A 62 31.18 4.85 32.65
CA ILE A 62 31.33 3.78 33.63
C ILE A 62 32.22 2.68 33.08
N GLY A 63 32.87 1.93 33.97
CA GLY A 63 33.75 0.83 33.61
C GLY A 63 35.10 1.25 33.01
N SER A 64 35.82 0.28 32.42
CA SER A 64 37.15 0.47 31.82
C SER A 64 37.47 -0.68 30.86
N GLY A 65 38.40 -0.47 29.92
CA GLY A 65 38.75 -1.48 28.91
C GLY A 65 37.54 -1.88 28.07
N ASP A 66 37.35 -3.19 27.86
CA ASP A 66 36.19 -3.75 27.13
C ASP A 66 34.84 -3.47 27.83
N GLY A 67 34.86 -3.07 29.10
CA GLY A 67 33.68 -2.68 29.86
C GLY A 67 33.41 -1.18 29.91
N TYR A 68 34.11 -0.37 29.10
CA TYR A 68 33.88 1.08 29.04
C TYR A 68 32.56 1.38 28.33
N ILE A 69 31.66 2.10 29.02
CA ILE A 69 30.36 2.51 28.49
C ILE A 69 30.12 3.98 28.79
N GLU A 70 29.72 4.73 27.78
CA GLU A 70 29.22 6.10 27.92
C GLU A 70 27.71 6.09 28.16
N ILE A 71 27.27 6.86 29.17
CA ILE A 71 25.89 6.97 29.60
C ILE A 71 25.51 8.43 29.65
N ASP A 72 24.44 8.78 28.96
CA ASP A 72 23.88 10.12 29.02
C ASP A 72 23.08 10.32 30.30
N ASN A 73 23.46 11.34 31.05
CA ASN A 73 22.82 11.79 32.27
C ASN A 73 21.75 12.84 31.93
N ASN A 74 20.51 12.48 32.26
CA ASN A 74 19.32 13.26 31.99
C ASN A 74 18.71 13.76 33.30
N ILE A 75 18.28 15.01 33.32
CA ILE A 75 17.40 15.53 34.40
C ILE A 75 15.95 15.39 33.98
N LYS A 76 15.05 15.33 34.98
CA LYS A 76 13.61 15.24 34.76
C LYS A 76 12.87 16.40 35.41
N SER A 77 11.76 16.82 34.79
CA SER A 77 10.91 17.92 35.29
C SER A 77 9.87 17.47 36.32
N GLY A 78 9.66 16.16 36.45
CA GLY A 78 8.57 15.57 37.24
C GLY A 78 7.27 15.34 36.45
N ARG A 79 7.18 15.80 35.18
CA ARG A 79 6.05 15.49 34.30
C ARG A 79 5.94 14.02 33.94
N TYR A 80 7.08 13.33 33.88
CA TYR A 80 7.16 11.89 33.75
C TYR A 80 8.26 11.38 34.67
N ASN A 81 7.98 10.30 35.39
CA ASN A 81 8.86 9.78 36.43
C ASN A 81 9.60 8.50 36.04
N GLY A 82 9.35 7.99 34.83
CA GLY A 82 9.78 6.67 34.41
C GLY A 82 8.95 5.57 35.07
N GLU A 83 9.20 4.33 34.66
CA GLU A 83 8.55 3.15 35.22
C GLU A 83 9.51 2.40 36.15
N SER A 84 8.97 1.87 37.25
CA SER A 84 9.74 1.06 38.22
C SER A 84 9.54 -0.45 38.04
N LYS A 85 8.61 -0.85 37.16
CA LYS A 85 8.33 -2.23 36.79
C LYS A 85 7.69 -2.26 35.41
N VAL A 86 7.88 -3.36 34.69
CA VAL A 86 7.10 -3.69 33.49
C VAL A 86 5.89 -4.51 33.95
N ASP A 87 4.70 -4.19 33.43
CA ASP A 87 3.51 -5.02 33.67
C ASP A 87 3.48 -6.16 32.62
N PRO A 88 3.70 -7.42 33.02
CA PRO A 88 3.73 -8.54 32.08
C PRO A 88 2.34 -8.89 31.53
N GLN A 89 1.26 -8.31 32.07
CA GLN A 89 -0.11 -8.52 31.59
C GLN A 89 -0.59 -7.44 30.63
N VAL A 90 0.15 -6.35 30.45
CA VAL A 90 -0.12 -5.40 29.38
C VAL A 90 0.10 -6.13 28.07
N GLN A 91 -0.99 -6.38 27.35
CA GLN A 91 -0.91 -6.85 25.98
C GLN A 91 -0.47 -5.67 25.11
N TYR A 92 0.82 -5.64 24.82
CA TYR A 92 1.34 -4.82 23.75
C TYR A 92 0.75 -5.35 22.44
N PRO A 93 0.21 -4.51 21.54
CA PRO A 93 -0.02 -4.97 20.18
C PRO A 93 1.31 -5.53 19.67
N SER A 94 1.32 -6.82 19.31
CA SER A 94 2.53 -7.59 18.99
C SER A 94 3.31 -7.02 17.81
N GLU A 95 2.63 -6.21 17.02
CA GLU A 95 3.14 -5.34 15.98
C GLU A 95 2.42 -4.00 16.21
N PRO A 96 3.08 -2.85 16.27
CA PRO A 96 2.34 -1.61 16.29
C PRO A 96 1.53 -1.53 14.99
N ASP A 97 0.20 -1.49 15.12
CA ASP A 97 -0.76 -1.09 14.09
C ASP A 97 -0.57 0.41 13.74
N MET A 98 0.65 0.75 13.35
CA MET A 98 1.13 2.10 13.08
C MET A 98 1.38 2.33 11.60
N ALA A 99 1.67 1.30 10.81
CA ALA A 99 1.94 1.49 9.38
C ALA A 99 0.69 1.94 8.62
N ASN A 100 -0.44 1.25 8.83
CA ASN A 100 -1.62 1.43 7.97
C ASN A 100 -2.66 2.41 8.52
N HIS A 101 -2.55 2.87 9.78
CA HIS A 101 -3.54 3.77 10.38
C HIS A 101 -3.70 5.08 9.59
N ILE A 102 -2.61 5.64 9.05
CA ILE A 102 -2.67 6.89 8.28
C ILE A 102 -3.46 6.67 6.98
N PHE A 103 -3.22 5.55 6.30
CA PHE A 103 -3.99 5.15 5.14
C PHE A 103 -5.47 4.98 5.50
N PHE A 104 -5.79 4.17 6.50
CA PHE A 104 -7.19 3.91 6.81
C PHE A 104 -7.93 5.15 7.36
N ASP A 105 -7.28 6.01 8.12
CA ASP A 105 -7.84 7.29 8.59
C ASP A 105 -8.09 8.25 7.41
N LEU A 106 -7.27 8.20 6.37
CA LEU A 106 -7.51 8.93 5.12
C LEU A 106 -8.72 8.35 4.39
N VAL A 107 -8.79 7.03 4.25
CA VAL A 107 -9.90 6.34 3.56
C VAL A 107 -11.23 6.57 4.28
N ASP A 108 -11.26 6.59 5.61
CA ASP A 108 -12.47 6.94 6.38
C ASP A 108 -13.00 8.33 6.02
N LYS A 109 -12.11 9.33 5.97
CA LYS A 109 -12.49 10.70 5.62
C LYS A 109 -12.94 10.82 4.16
N ILE A 110 -12.26 10.14 3.24
CA ILE A 110 -12.67 10.09 1.83
C ILE A 110 -14.06 9.45 1.73
N TYR A 111 -14.29 8.35 2.44
CA TYR A 111 -15.56 7.64 2.44
C TYR A 111 -16.71 8.51 2.97
N ASP A 112 -16.52 9.24 4.06
CA ASP A 112 -17.55 10.13 4.60
C ASP A 112 -17.96 11.21 3.58
N ILE A 113 -16.98 11.80 2.88
CA ILE A 113 -17.21 12.80 1.83
C ILE A 113 -17.91 12.15 0.63
N ALA A 114 -17.46 10.95 0.23
CA ALA A 114 -18.00 10.19 -0.88
C ALA A 114 -19.45 9.77 -0.63
N PHE A 115 -19.75 9.28 0.57
CA PHE A 115 -21.08 8.87 0.99
C PHE A 115 -22.06 10.03 0.98
N ALA A 116 -21.64 11.19 1.49
CA ALA A 116 -22.43 12.41 1.42
C ALA A 116 -22.62 12.90 -0.04
N HIS A 117 -21.57 12.85 -0.86
CA HIS A 117 -21.65 13.22 -2.29
C HIS A 117 -22.56 12.26 -3.09
N ALA A 118 -22.52 10.97 -2.77
CA ALA A 118 -23.35 9.93 -3.38
C ALA A 118 -24.80 9.90 -2.87
N GLY A 119 -25.23 10.86 -2.04
CA GLY A 119 -26.59 10.89 -1.51
C GLY A 119 -26.94 9.71 -0.59
N GLY A 120 -25.94 9.15 0.10
CA GLY A 120 -26.11 7.99 0.98
C GLY A 120 -26.07 6.63 0.27
N ASN A 121 -25.67 6.57 -1.01
CA ASN A 121 -25.51 5.32 -1.73
C ASN A 121 -24.11 4.71 -1.47
N VAL A 122 -24.07 3.57 -0.77
CA VAL A 122 -22.84 2.86 -0.40
C VAL A 122 -22.03 2.42 -1.63
N SER A 123 -22.66 1.76 -2.62
CA SER A 123 -21.95 1.26 -3.80
C SER A 123 -21.33 2.40 -4.62
N ARG A 124 -22.05 3.52 -4.78
CA ARG A 124 -21.50 4.70 -5.46
C ARG A 124 -20.38 5.35 -4.63
N ALA A 125 -20.51 5.41 -3.30
CA ALA A 125 -19.46 5.92 -2.43
C ALA A 125 -18.17 5.09 -2.54
N ASN A 126 -18.27 3.76 -2.62
CA ASN A 126 -17.13 2.87 -2.80
C ASN A 126 -16.39 3.15 -4.13
N ILE A 127 -17.14 3.34 -5.23
CA ILE A 127 -16.56 3.73 -6.52
C ILE A 127 -15.83 5.07 -6.39
N LEU A 128 -16.46 6.08 -5.78
CA LEU A 128 -15.86 7.40 -5.59
C LEU A 128 -14.57 7.33 -4.77
N VAL A 129 -14.51 6.52 -3.71
CA VAL A 129 -13.27 6.31 -2.93
C VAL A 129 -12.15 5.79 -3.82
N CYS A 130 -12.41 4.78 -4.66
CA CYS A 130 -11.39 4.24 -5.56
C CYS A 130 -10.97 5.28 -6.62
N GLN A 131 -11.92 6.06 -7.15
CA GLN A 131 -11.61 7.17 -8.07
C GLN A 131 -10.67 8.20 -7.44
N TYR A 132 -10.89 8.58 -6.17
CA TYR A 132 -9.99 9.50 -5.48
C TYR A 132 -8.59 8.92 -5.32
N LEU A 133 -8.48 7.68 -4.83
CA LEU A 133 -7.20 7.03 -4.54
C LEU A 133 -6.34 6.83 -5.81
N ARG A 134 -6.95 6.59 -6.97
CA ARG A 134 -6.23 6.40 -8.24
C ARG A 134 -5.98 7.69 -9.03
N SER A 135 -6.70 8.78 -8.71
CA SER A 135 -6.85 9.98 -9.56
C SER A 135 -5.55 10.65 -10.01
N LYS A 136 -4.48 10.54 -9.22
CA LYS A 136 -3.19 11.21 -9.49
C LYS A 136 -2.25 10.40 -10.39
N THR A 137 -2.50 9.10 -10.53
CA THR A 137 -1.59 8.17 -11.22
C THR A 137 -2.30 7.47 -12.38
N TYR A 138 -3.50 6.98 -12.14
CA TYR A 138 -4.27 6.15 -13.06
C TYR A 138 -5.47 6.91 -13.60
N PHE A 139 -5.17 7.93 -14.42
CA PHE A 139 -6.11 8.77 -15.15
C PHE A 139 -5.74 8.76 -16.64
N SER A 140 -6.73 8.63 -17.53
CA SER A 140 -6.67 8.79 -18.99
C SER A 140 -7.85 8.05 -19.62
N ASP A 141 -8.06 8.21 -20.92
CA ASP A 141 -9.05 7.45 -21.69
C ASP A 141 -8.92 5.92 -21.51
N LEU A 142 -7.69 5.40 -21.30
CA LEU A 142 -7.48 3.98 -21.03
C LEU A 142 -8.12 3.57 -19.68
N TRP A 143 -7.89 4.37 -18.65
CA TRP A 143 -8.45 4.13 -17.31
C TRP A 143 -9.93 4.47 -17.23
N ASP A 144 -10.42 5.40 -18.04
CA ASP A 144 -11.84 5.68 -18.15
C ASP A 144 -12.58 4.51 -18.80
N MET A 145 -11.96 3.84 -19.76
CA MET A 145 -12.49 2.62 -20.39
C MET A 145 -12.56 1.44 -19.42
N THR A 146 -11.52 1.23 -18.61
CA THR A 146 -11.42 0.04 -17.75
C THR A 146 -12.04 0.27 -16.36
N ALA A 147 -11.72 1.38 -15.71
CA ALA A 147 -12.12 1.73 -14.35
C ALA A 147 -13.22 2.81 -14.27
N GLY A 148 -13.75 3.25 -15.42
CA GLY A 148 -14.76 4.30 -15.52
C GLY A 148 -14.16 5.70 -15.35
N PRO A 149 -14.89 6.76 -15.77
CA PRO A 149 -14.39 8.13 -15.66
C PRO A 149 -14.32 8.61 -14.21
N LEU A 150 -13.35 9.49 -13.94
CA LEU A 150 -13.21 10.16 -12.65
C LEU A 150 -14.34 11.17 -12.42
N ASP A 151 -14.89 11.21 -11.20
CA ASP A 151 -15.80 12.25 -10.75
C ASP A 151 -14.99 13.47 -10.27
N GLU A 152 -14.69 14.38 -11.19
CA GLU A 152 -13.85 15.56 -10.92
C GLU A 152 -14.45 16.49 -9.86
N GLU A 153 -15.78 16.60 -9.78
CA GLU A 153 -16.46 17.41 -8.76
C GLU A 153 -16.23 16.82 -7.38
N PHE A 154 -16.40 15.50 -7.24
CA PHE A 154 -16.10 14.81 -5.99
C PHE A 154 -14.63 14.94 -5.60
N ILE A 155 -13.69 14.72 -6.53
CA ILE A 155 -12.25 14.81 -6.25
C ILE A 155 -11.89 16.22 -5.77
N ALA A 156 -12.33 17.26 -6.48
CA ALA A 156 -12.09 18.65 -6.08
C ALA A 156 -12.70 18.98 -4.71
N LYS A 157 -13.89 18.44 -4.42
CA LYS A 157 -14.53 18.58 -3.10
C LYS A 157 -13.72 17.91 -2.00
N ALA A 158 -13.25 16.68 -2.23
CA ALA A 158 -12.45 15.93 -1.27
C ALA A 158 -11.10 16.62 -1.01
N ASP A 159 -10.39 17.04 -2.06
CA ASP A 159 -9.12 17.76 -1.93
C ASP A 159 -9.26 19.06 -1.14
N SER A 160 -10.33 19.82 -1.41
CA SER A 160 -10.61 21.07 -0.68
C SER A 160 -10.84 20.84 0.82
N GLN A 161 -11.55 19.77 1.19
CA GLN A 161 -11.86 19.48 2.59
C GLN A 161 -10.69 18.82 3.34
N LEU A 162 -9.88 18.02 2.65
CA LEU A 162 -8.78 17.26 3.25
C LEU A 162 -7.43 17.99 3.16
N GLY A 163 -7.35 19.08 2.39
CA GLY A 163 -6.11 19.79 2.13
C GLY A 163 -5.19 19.06 1.16
N ASN A 164 -5.77 18.34 0.19
CA ASN A 164 -5.08 17.57 -0.85
C ASN A 164 -3.92 16.70 -0.28
N PRO A 165 -4.22 15.74 0.61
CA PRO A 165 -3.20 14.88 1.18
C PRO A 165 -2.54 14.00 0.10
N PRO A 166 -1.30 13.52 0.34
CA PRO A 166 -0.79 12.40 -0.44
C PRO A 166 -1.65 11.16 -0.18
N VAL A 167 -1.71 10.27 -1.16
CA VAL A 167 -2.21 8.92 -0.96
C VAL A 167 -1.09 8.13 -0.28
N TYR A 168 -1.38 7.55 0.89
CA TYR A 168 -0.43 6.75 1.65
C TYR A 168 -0.53 5.30 1.21
N GLU A 169 0.61 4.60 1.16
CA GLU A 169 0.65 3.17 0.87
C GLU A 169 0.12 2.33 2.05
N VAL A 170 -0.17 1.06 1.77
CA VAL A 170 -0.52 0.05 2.78
C VAL A 170 0.65 -0.90 2.93
N TYR A 171 1.20 -1.01 4.14
CA TYR A 171 2.23 -1.97 4.46
C TYR A 171 1.67 -3.39 4.55
N ASP A 172 2.31 -4.30 3.84
CA ASP A 172 2.02 -5.72 3.86
C ASP A 172 2.85 -6.44 4.95
N PRO A 173 2.23 -7.01 5.98
CA PRO A 173 2.97 -7.66 7.06
C PRO A 173 3.55 -9.04 6.70
N LYS A 174 3.06 -9.71 5.65
CA LYS A 174 3.57 -11.04 5.22
C LYS A 174 4.87 -10.88 4.42
N TYR A 175 4.85 -10.01 3.41
CA TYR A 175 5.93 -9.79 2.46
C TYR A 175 6.84 -8.62 2.85
N LYS A 176 6.45 -7.82 3.84
CA LYS A 176 7.21 -6.69 4.40
C LYS A 176 7.52 -5.60 3.38
N ILE A 177 6.59 -5.35 2.48
CA ILE A 177 6.65 -4.32 1.44
C ILE A 177 5.46 -3.38 1.55
N ASP A 178 5.57 -2.19 0.97
CA ASP A 178 4.44 -1.30 0.76
C ASP A 178 3.68 -1.73 -0.49
N ILE A 179 2.34 -1.74 -0.42
CA ILE A 179 1.43 -2.03 -1.53
C ILE A 179 1.05 -0.70 -2.17
N GLY A 180 1.27 -0.59 -3.48
CA GLY A 180 0.88 0.56 -4.31
C GLY A 180 -0.64 0.81 -4.30
N VAL A 181 -1.12 1.69 -3.42
CA VAL A 181 -2.54 2.01 -3.27
C VAL A 181 -3.17 2.60 -4.53
N PRO A 182 -2.51 3.48 -5.30
CA PRO A 182 -3.07 3.92 -6.57
C PRO A 182 -3.31 2.77 -7.55
N HIS A 183 -2.43 1.76 -7.58
CA HIS A 183 -2.56 0.57 -8.41
C HIS A 183 -3.76 -0.26 -7.95
N LEU A 184 -3.78 -0.62 -6.66
CA LEU A 184 -4.89 -1.33 -6.03
C LEU A 184 -6.23 -0.66 -6.32
N ALA A 185 -6.29 0.67 -6.20
CA ALA A 185 -7.49 1.44 -6.43
C ALA A 185 -7.92 1.47 -7.90
N ALA A 186 -6.99 1.42 -8.86
CA ALA A 186 -7.31 1.30 -10.29
C ALA A 186 -8.00 -0.04 -10.58
N THR A 187 -7.39 -1.15 -10.16
CA THR A 187 -7.94 -2.50 -10.33
C THR A 187 -9.28 -2.65 -9.59
N LEU A 188 -9.36 -2.18 -8.34
CA LEU A 188 -10.59 -2.26 -7.54
C LEU A 188 -11.71 -1.41 -8.14
N ASN A 189 -11.39 -0.21 -8.64
CA ASN A 189 -12.38 0.60 -9.34
C ASN A 189 -12.88 -0.12 -10.60
N ALA A 190 -12.01 -0.79 -11.36
CA ALA A 190 -12.43 -1.59 -12.52
C ALA A 190 -13.41 -2.70 -12.12
N VAL A 191 -13.12 -3.45 -11.05
CA VAL A 191 -14.05 -4.47 -10.52
C VAL A 191 -15.42 -3.85 -10.19
N LEU A 192 -15.44 -2.74 -9.44
CA LEU A 192 -16.70 -2.10 -9.02
C LEU A 192 -17.45 -1.42 -10.17
N HIS A 193 -16.75 -0.95 -11.20
CA HIS A 193 -17.33 -0.26 -12.35
C HIS A 193 -17.92 -1.25 -13.37
N GLN A 194 -17.15 -2.29 -13.72
CA GLN A 194 -17.54 -3.28 -14.70
C GLN A 194 -18.53 -4.31 -14.14
N GLY A 195 -18.46 -4.57 -12.83
CA GLY A 195 -19.21 -5.64 -12.19
C GLY A 195 -18.88 -7.01 -12.82
N SER A 196 -19.87 -7.90 -12.87
CA SER A 196 -19.71 -9.26 -13.41
C SER A 196 -19.77 -9.36 -14.94
N ASN A 197 -19.98 -8.25 -15.65
CA ASN A 197 -20.34 -8.29 -17.07
C ASN A 197 -19.13 -8.30 -18.01
N ASN A 198 -18.00 -7.73 -17.58
CA ASN A 198 -16.88 -7.35 -18.44
C ASN A 198 -15.54 -7.76 -17.82
N GLN A 199 -15.38 -9.05 -17.51
CA GLN A 199 -14.21 -9.59 -16.79
C GLN A 199 -12.87 -9.23 -17.44
N VAL A 200 -12.78 -9.22 -18.77
CA VAL A 200 -11.53 -8.88 -19.46
C VAL A 200 -11.06 -7.45 -19.15
N PHE A 201 -11.96 -6.48 -19.01
CA PHE A 201 -11.60 -5.11 -18.66
C PHE A 201 -11.11 -5.01 -17.22
N VAL A 202 -11.67 -5.82 -16.32
CA VAL A 202 -11.19 -5.94 -14.94
C VAL A 202 -9.80 -6.56 -14.92
N ASP A 203 -9.58 -7.64 -15.67
CA ASP A 203 -8.31 -8.34 -15.69
C ASP A 203 -7.19 -7.47 -16.24
N VAL A 204 -7.40 -6.78 -17.37
CA VAL A 204 -6.36 -5.91 -17.93
C VAL A 204 -6.12 -4.66 -17.11
N ALA A 205 -7.11 -4.21 -16.31
CA ALA A 205 -6.91 -3.09 -15.39
C ALA A 205 -5.97 -3.42 -14.22
N GLY A 206 -5.74 -4.70 -13.96
CA GLY A 206 -4.81 -5.21 -12.96
C GLY A 206 -3.96 -6.34 -13.53
N TRP A 207 -4.08 -7.55 -12.96
CA TRP A 207 -3.10 -8.64 -13.13
C TRP A 207 -2.75 -8.98 -14.58
N ALA A 208 -3.69 -8.89 -15.51
CA ALA A 208 -3.44 -9.23 -16.90
C ALA A 208 -2.80 -8.07 -17.68
N GLY A 209 -2.97 -6.83 -17.23
CA GLY A 209 -2.24 -5.66 -17.74
C GLY A 209 -0.76 -5.76 -17.40
N ASP A 210 -0.45 -6.09 -16.14
CA ASP A 210 0.92 -6.31 -15.70
C ASP A 210 1.53 -7.58 -16.32
N LEU A 211 0.72 -8.62 -16.55
CA LEU A 211 1.17 -9.79 -17.30
C LEU A 211 1.55 -9.46 -18.75
N ILE A 212 0.86 -8.51 -19.39
CA ILE A 212 1.26 -8.00 -20.72
C ILE A 212 2.63 -7.34 -20.65
N SER A 213 2.88 -6.50 -19.64
CA SER A 213 4.19 -5.88 -19.41
C SER A 213 5.28 -6.92 -19.17
N ALA A 214 5.02 -7.89 -18.28
CA ALA A 214 5.92 -8.99 -17.99
C ALA A 214 6.26 -9.83 -19.23
N ALA A 215 5.32 -10.00 -20.16
CA ALA A 215 5.58 -10.70 -21.43
C ALA A 215 6.56 -9.93 -22.32
N GLY A 216 6.43 -8.61 -22.40
CA GLY A 216 7.38 -7.76 -23.13
C GLY A 216 8.76 -7.75 -22.48
N ASP A 217 8.83 -7.61 -21.16
CA ASP A 217 10.09 -7.62 -20.40
C ASP A 217 10.81 -8.97 -20.56
N SER A 218 10.06 -10.07 -20.44
CA SER A 218 10.60 -11.43 -20.60
C SER A 218 11.11 -11.69 -22.01
N ALA A 219 10.52 -11.06 -23.03
CA ALA A 219 10.93 -11.22 -24.42
C ALA A 219 12.27 -10.53 -24.74
N VAL A 220 12.66 -9.52 -23.96
CA VAL A 220 13.92 -8.77 -24.14
C VAL A 220 14.95 -9.02 -23.03
N ALA A 221 14.59 -9.78 -22.00
CA ALA A 221 15.47 -10.09 -20.89
C ALA A 221 16.67 -10.93 -21.36
N GLU A 222 17.88 -10.50 -20.97
CA GLU A 222 19.12 -11.22 -21.24
C GLU A 222 19.45 -12.17 -20.08
N GLY A 223 20.12 -13.29 -20.38
CA GLY A 223 20.62 -14.23 -19.37
C GLY A 223 19.64 -15.34 -18.95
N PHE A 224 18.52 -15.48 -19.65
CA PHE A 224 17.54 -16.55 -19.46
C PHE A 224 17.48 -17.48 -20.67
N ASP A 225 17.20 -18.76 -20.44
CA ASP A 225 17.14 -19.78 -21.49
C ASP A 225 15.81 -19.74 -22.27
N SER A 226 14.76 -19.16 -21.68
CA SER A 226 13.42 -19.05 -22.24
C SER A 226 12.67 -17.82 -21.71
N ALA A 227 11.56 -17.43 -22.34
CA ALA A 227 10.70 -16.39 -21.79
C ALA A 227 9.97 -16.89 -20.53
N TYR A 228 9.79 -18.21 -20.38
CA TYR A 228 9.32 -18.80 -19.13
C TYR A 228 10.28 -18.50 -17.97
N ASP A 229 11.58 -18.74 -18.13
CA ASP A 229 12.57 -18.54 -17.06
C ASP A 229 12.71 -17.06 -16.70
N ALA A 230 12.66 -16.19 -17.71
CA ALA A 230 12.64 -14.75 -17.51
C ALA A 230 11.38 -14.31 -16.76
N ALA A 231 10.19 -14.75 -17.19
CA ALA A 231 8.94 -14.42 -16.53
C ALA A 231 8.88 -14.94 -15.10
N PHE A 232 9.39 -16.16 -14.86
CA PHE A 232 9.44 -16.75 -13.53
C PHE A 232 10.34 -15.96 -12.57
N HIS A 233 11.36 -15.29 -13.11
CA HIS A 233 12.23 -14.40 -12.34
C HIS A 233 11.63 -13.00 -12.12
N LEU A 234 10.91 -12.47 -13.11
CA LEU A 234 10.42 -11.08 -13.13
C LEU A 234 9.08 -10.92 -12.41
N ILE A 235 8.12 -11.83 -12.62
CA ILE A 235 6.78 -11.72 -12.04
C ILE A 235 6.87 -11.86 -10.52
N GLY A 236 6.34 -10.87 -9.79
CA GLY A 236 6.40 -10.85 -8.33
C GLY A 236 7.79 -10.56 -7.79
N HIS A 237 8.67 -9.93 -8.57
CA HIS A 237 9.99 -9.53 -8.08
C HIS A 237 9.86 -8.39 -7.04
N PHE A 238 10.65 -8.43 -5.95
CA PHE A 238 10.59 -7.45 -4.86
C PHE A 238 11.25 -6.10 -5.18
N ASP A 239 12.15 -6.07 -6.16
CA ASP A 239 12.77 -4.84 -6.68
C ASP A 239 11.95 -4.33 -7.87
N GLU A 240 11.18 -3.27 -7.65
CA GLU A 240 10.34 -2.60 -8.66
C GLU A 240 11.16 -2.00 -9.81
N SER A 241 12.47 -1.82 -9.65
CA SER A 241 13.34 -1.39 -10.76
C SER A 241 13.68 -2.50 -11.76
N LYS A 242 13.28 -3.74 -11.45
CA LYS A 242 13.57 -4.94 -12.24
C LYS A 242 12.38 -5.48 -13.00
N SER A 243 11.16 -5.19 -12.56
CA SER A 243 9.94 -5.78 -13.11
C SER A 243 8.81 -4.77 -13.01
N GLU A 244 8.12 -4.57 -14.12
CA GLU A 244 6.86 -3.82 -14.17
C GLU A 244 5.70 -4.64 -13.57
N PHE A 245 5.86 -5.95 -13.34
CA PHE A 245 4.93 -6.79 -12.59
C PHE A 245 5.56 -7.20 -11.25
N SER A 246 5.75 -6.20 -10.37
CA SER A 246 6.41 -6.36 -9.08
C SER A 246 5.57 -7.16 -8.07
N MET A 247 6.17 -7.56 -6.94
CA MET A 247 5.39 -8.15 -5.83
C MET A 247 4.38 -7.16 -5.24
N SER A 248 4.68 -5.86 -5.25
CA SER A 248 3.77 -4.81 -4.78
C SER A 248 2.50 -4.77 -5.64
N ASP A 249 2.67 -4.73 -6.96
CA ASP A 249 1.55 -4.69 -7.91
C ASP A 249 0.78 -6.02 -7.95
N PHE A 250 1.48 -7.15 -7.90
CA PHE A 250 0.82 -8.46 -7.85
C PHE A 250 -0.07 -8.61 -6.61
N ILE A 251 0.40 -8.15 -5.45
CA ILE A 251 -0.42 -8.09 -4.25
C ILE A 251 -1.59 -7.10 -4.42
N ALA A 252 -1.33 -5.91 -4.96
CA ALA A 252 -2.36 -4.89 -5.18
C ALA A 252 -3.52 -5.40 -6.04
N ASP A 253 -3.21 -6.12 -7.11
CA ASP A 253 -4.20 -6.69 -8.03
C ASP A 253 -5.01 -7.83 -7.42
N VAL A 254 -4.32 -8.75 -6.76
CA VAL A 254 -4.94 -9.88 -6.06
C VAL A 254 -5.91 -9.38 -4.99
N ASP A 255 -5.46 -8.40 -4.19
CA ASP A 255 -6.27 -7.80 -3.14
C ASP A 255 -7.46 -7.03 -3.71
N ALA A 256 -7.24 -6.24 -4.77
CA ALA A 256 -8.30 -5.49 -5.45
C ALA A 256 -9.41 -6.41 -5.98
N VAL A 257 -9.07 -7.53 -6.62
CA VAL A 257 -10.07 -8.48 -7.12
C VAL A 257 -10.83 -9.14 -5.96
N ASN A 258 -10.14 -9.55 -4.90
CA ASN A 258 -10.78 -10.14 -3.73
C ASN A 258 -11.75 -9.17 -3.05
N ILE A 259 -11.28 -7.96 -2.72
CA ILE A 259 -12.07 -6.92 -2.07
C ILE A 259 -13.26 -6.52 -2.95
N GLY A 260 -13.02 -6.34 -4.25
CA GLY A 260 -14.06 -5.97 -5.20
C GLY A 260 -15.16 -7.02 -5.28
N ASN A 261 -14.80 -8.31 -5.36
CA ASN A 261 -15.77 -9.41 -5.33
C ASN A 261 -16.58 -9.45 -4.02
N MET A 262 -15.94 -9.18 -2.88
CA MET A 262 -16.64 -9.08 -1.59
C MET A 262 -17.66 -7.93 -1.59
N LEU A 263 -17.30 -6.76 -2.14
CA LEU A 263 -18.18 -5.58 -2.23
C LEU A 263 -19.32 -5.74 -3.23
N LEU A 264 -19.10 -6.43 -4.35
CA LEU A 264 -20.13 -6.72 -5.34
C LEU A 264 -21.19 -7.68 -4.78
N ASN A 265 -20.77 -8.66 -3.98
CA ASN A 265 -21.67 -9.64 -3.37
C ASN A 265 -22.41 -9.09 -2.14
N ILE A 266 -21.70 -8.36 -1.27
CA ILE A 266 -22.28 -7.76 -0.06
C ILE A 266 -21.87 -6.28 -0.01
N PRO A 267 -22.70 -5.37 -0.58
CA PRO A 267 -22.43 -3.95 -0.52
C PRO A 267 -22.33 -3.44 0.91
N GLN A 268 -21.14 -3.00 1.29
CA GLN A 268 -20.82 -2.40 2.58
C GLN A 268 -19.79 -1.27 2.38
N PRO A 269 -19.61 -0.38 3.38
CA PRO A 269 -18.58 0.66 3.31
C PRO A 269 -17.18 0.09 3.04
N ILE A 270 -16.54 0.53 1.96
CA ILE A 270 -15.20 0.06 1.54
C ILE A 270 -14.14 0.28 2.62
N ASN A 271 -14.23 1.37 3.38
CA ASN A 271 -13.28 1.69 4.44
C ASN A 271 -13.27 0.64 5.56
N GLY A 272 -14.45 0.15 5.97
CA GLY A 272 -14.57 -0.94 6.94
C GLY A 272 -14.05 -2.26 6.40
N LEU A 273 -14.36 -2.58 5.13
CA LEU A 273 -13.89 -3.81 4.50
C LEU A 273 -12.37 -3.83 4.30
N LEU A 274 -11.75 -2.72 3.89
CA LEU A 274 -10.30 -2.62 3.71
C LEU A 274 -9.58 -2.94 5.03
N ARG A 275 -10.04 -2.38 6.15
CA ARG A 275 -9.48 -2.68 7.49
C ARG A 275 -9.60 -4.18 7.81
N TYR A 276 -10.80 -4.74 7.65
CA TYR A 276 -11.04 -6.17 7.88
C TYR A 276 -10.17 -7.07 6.99
N TYR A 277 -10.02 -6.71 5.72
CA TYR A 277 -9.24 -7.48 4.76
C TYR A 277 -7.76 -7.55 5.18
N TYR A 278 -7.17 -6.41 5.52
CA TYR A 278 -5.77 -6.33 5.95
C TYR A 278 -5.52 -6.75 7.41
N GLU A 279 -6.57 -6.98 8.19
CA GLU A 279 -6.48 -7.60 9.52
C GLU A 279 -6.52 -9.13 9.46
N ASP A 280 -7.35 -9.71 8.59
CA ASP A 280 -7.69 -11.14 8.60
C ASP A 280 -7.39 -11.85 7.27
N ARG A 281 -7.81 -11.27 6.14
CA ARG A 281 -7.87 -11.97 4.83
C ARG A 281 -6.59 -11.89 4.00
N TYR A 282 -5.72 -10.92 4.26
CA TYR A 282 -4.43 -10.76 3.59
C TYR A 282 -3.54 -12.02 3.68
N SER A 283 -3.76 -12.86 4.71
CA SER A 283 -2.99 -14.09 4.94
C SER A 283 -3.28 -15.19 3.91
N VAL A 284 -4.45 -15.15 3.27
CA VAL A 284 -4.96 -16.17 2.32
C VAL A 284 -5.36 -15.56 0.97
N ARG A 285 -4.75 -14.43 0.59
CA ARG A 285 -5.17 -13.61 -0.56
C ARG A 285 -5.03 -14.34 -1.89
N PHE A 286 -3.94 -15.10 -2.08
CA PHE A 286 -3.68 -15.80 -3.32
C PHE A 286 -4.65 -16.97 -3.48
N SER A 287 -4.95 -17.68 -2.40
CA SER A 287 -5.97 -18.72 -2.34
C SER A 287 -7.35 -18.16 -2.67
N LEU A 288 -7.72 -17.02 -2.06
CA LEU A 288 -8.98 -16.34 -2.38
C LEU A 288 -9.05 -15.92 -3.85
N PHE A 289 -7.98 -15.35 -4.40
CA PHE A 289 -7.96 -14.91 -5.79
C PHE A 289 -8.00 -16.08 -6.76
N TYR A 290 -7.22 -17.12 -6.48
CA TYR A 290 -7.18 -18.35 -7.25
C TYR A 290 -8.55 -19.04 -7.32
N GLU A 291 -9.26 -19.12 -6.19
CA GLU A 291 -10.62 -19.67 -6.14
C GLU A 291 -11.63 -18.73 -6.82
N ASN A 292 -11.64 -17.45 -6.48
CA ASN A 292 -12.67 -16.52 -6.97
C ASN A 292 -12.54 -16.21 -8.46
N ARG A 293 -11.31 -16.02 -8.96
CA ARG A 293 -11.07 -15.66 -10.37
C ARG A 293 -10.90 -16.89 -11.25
N PHE A 294 -10.31 -17.97 -10.74
CA PHE A 294 -9.92 -19.13 -11.55
C PHE A 294 -10.54 -20.46 -11.09
N SER A 295 -11.51 -20.42 -10.16
CA SER A 295 -12.22 -21.62 -9.67
C SER A 295 -11.30 -22.73 -9.17
N GLY A 296 -10.12 -22.36 -8.66
CA GLY A 296 -9.13 -23.31 -8.16
C GLY A 296 -8.49 -24.18 -9.26
N ASP A 297 -8.62 -23.81 -10.54
CA ASP A 297 -8.12 -24.58 -11.68
C ASP A 297 -6.85 -23.94 -12.28
N PRO A 298 -5.69 -24.59 -12.20
CA PRO A 298 -4.46 -24.03 -12.75
C PRO A 298 -4.50 -23.97 -14.28
N ASN A 299 -5.28 -24.83 -14.95
CA ASN A 299 -5.45 -24.75 -16.39
C ASN A 299 -6.26 -23.50 -16.78
N LEU A 300 -7.18 -23.06 -15.93
CA LEU A 300 -7.91 -21.83 -16.16
C LEU A 300 -7.00 -20.60 -16.00
N VAL A 301 -6.10 -20.58 -15.00
CA VAL A 301 -5.09 -19.51 -14.87
C VAL A 301 -4.26 -19.40 -16.16
N GLN A 302 -3.68 -20.52 -16.62
CA GLN A 302 -2.84 -20.50 -17.81
C GLN A 302 -3.62 -20.14 -19.07
N SER A 303 -4.80 -20.75 -19.29
CA SER A 303 -5.58 -20.47 -20.51
C SER A 303 -6.08 -19.02 -20.58
N GLN A 304 -6.44 -18.40 -19.44
CA GLN A 304 -6.84 -16.99 -19.40
C GLN A 304 -5.63 -16.06 -19.62
N GLY A 305 -4.47 -16.37 -19.03
CA GLY A 305 -3.23 -15.66 -19.32
C GLY A 305 -2.85 -15.75 -20.80
N THR A 306 -2.85 -16.95 -21.38
CA THR A 306 -2.60 -17.16 -22.82
C THR A 306 -3.60 -16.37 -23.67
N TYR A 307 -4.88 -16.40 -23.33
CA TYR A 307 -5.91 -15.68 -24.08
C TYR A 307 -5.63 -14.18 -24.14
N VAL A 308 -5.30 -13.54 -23.02
CA VAL A 308 -4.97 -12.11 -23.00
C VAL A 308 -3.69 -11.83 -23.79
N LEU A 309 -2.66 -12.66 -23.64
CA LEU A 309 -1.34 -12.42 -24.26
C LEU A 309 -1.30 -12.73 -25.77
N THR A 310 -2.07 -13.70 -26.26
CA THR A 310 -1.87 -14.23 -27.63
C THR A 310 -3.10 -14.18 -28.52
N SER A 311 -4.30 -13.96 -27.98
CA SER A 311 -5.53 -13.98 -28.79
C SER A 311 -5.48 -12.94 -29.91
N SER A 312 -5.95 -13.34 -31.09
CA SER A 312 -6.19 -12.46 -32.24
C SER A 312 -7.66 -12.08 -32.38
N GLU A 313 -8.49 -12.36 -31.37
CA GLU A 313 -9.89 -11.95 -31.34
C GLU A 313 -9.99 -10.42 -31.36
N ALA A 314 -10.87 -9.91 -32.23
CA ALA A 314 -11.16 -8.48 -32.30
C ALA A 314 -11.74 -8.00 -30.96
N GLY A 315 -11.30 -6.85 -30.49
CA GLY A 315 -11.51 -6.34 -29.14
C GLY A 315 -10.33 -6.66 -28.22
N ILE A 316 -9.91 -7.93 -28.13
CA ILE A 316 -8.80 -8.34 -27.26
C ILE A 316 -7.46 -7.90 -27.84
N LEU A 317 -7.27 -8.09 -29.15
CA LEU A 317 -6.05 -7.68 -29.84
C LEU A 317 -5.82 -6.16 -29.70
N GLU A 318 -6.88 -5.37 -29.88
CA GLU A 318 -6.86 -3.91 -29.76
C GLU A 318 -6.64 -3.47 -28.32
N LEU A 319 -7.33 -4.09 -27.35
CA LEU A 319 -7.16 -3.78 -25.94
C LEU A 319 -5.73 -4.08 -25.45
N ARG A 320 -5.19 -5.26 -25.80
CA ARG A 320 -3.78 -5.59 -25.55
C ARG A 320 -2.87 -4.57 -26.22
N GLY A 321 -3.13 -4.20 -27.47
CA GLY A 321 -2.37 -3.18 -28.20
C GLY A 321 -2.36 -1.82 -27.50
N LEU A 322 -3.49 -1.38 -26.94
CA LEU A 322 -3.58 -0.13 -26.17
C LEU A 322 -2.72 -0.16 -24.90
N PHE A 323 -2.73 -1.28 -24.17
CA PHE A 323 -1.87 -1.47 -23.01
C PHE A 323 -0.39 -1.49 -23.41
N MET A 324 -0.05 -2.25 -24.46
CA MET A 324 1.32 -2.30 -24.97
C MET A 324 1.84 -0.92 -25.38
N ASP A 325 1.02 -0.11 -26.06
CA ASP A 325 1.39 1.26 -26.43
C ASP A 325 1.52 2.18 -25.21
N ARG A 326 0.54 2.12 -24.28
CA ARG A 326 0.53 2.94 -23.06
C ARG A 326 1.78 2.75 -22.21
N PHE A 327 2.17 1.49 -22.01
CA PHE A 327 3.30 1.10 -21.16
C PHE A 327 4.59 0.87 -21.95
N LYS A 328 4.57 1.09 -23.28
CA LYS A 328 5.72 0.90 -24.18
C LYS A 328 6.30 -0.51 -24.10
N VAL A 329 5.43 -1.49 -23.95
CA VAL A 329 5.76 -2.91 -23.80
C VAL A 329 6.46 -3.40 -25.07
N PRO A 330 7.65 -4.02 -24.97
CA PRO A 330 8.30 -4.65 -26.10
C PRO A 330 7.41 -5.70 -26.77
N GLY A 331 7.57 -5.86 -28.09
CA GLY A 331 6.87 -6.91 -28.83
C GLY A 331 7.37 -8.30 -28.44
N TYR A 332 6.44 -9.25 -28.32
CA TYR A 332 6.72 -10.66 -28.04
C TYR A 332 5.96 -11.58 -29.01
N SER A 333 6.48 -12.79 -29.19
CA SER A 333 5.86 -13.82 -30.03
C SER A 333 4.74 -14.57 -29.28
N THR A 334 3.88 -15.27 -30.02
CA THR A 334 2.86 -16.15 -29.44
C THR A 334 3.45 -17.19 -28.50
N GLU A 335 4.58 -17.81 -28.88
CA GLU A 335 5.27 -18.81 -28.04
C GLU A 335 5.75 -18.21 -26.72
N GLN A 336 6.37 -17.03 -26.77
CA GLN A 336 6.78 -16.32 -25.55
C GLN A 336 5.58 -15.95 -24.67
N GLY A 337 4.46 -15.51 -25.26
CA GLY A 337 3.22 -15.25 -24.50
C GLY A 337 2.66 -16.49 -23.81
N GLU A 338 2.69 -17.66 -24.48
CA GLU A 338 2.30 -18.94 -23.86
C GLU A 338 3.24 -19.36 -22.72
N GLU A 339 4.54 -19.13 -22.89
CA GLU A 339 5.54 -19.38 -21.85
C GLU A 339 5.34 -18.50 -20.61
N VAL A 340 5.08 -17.20 -20.82
CA VAL A 340 4.83 -16.24 -19.73
C VAL A 340 3.54 -16.58 -18.99
N ALA A 341 2.46 -16.94 -19.70
CA ALA A 341 1.22 -17.40 -19.06
C ALA A 341 1.41 -18.66 -18.23
N ARG A 342 2.26 -19.59 -18.68
CA ARG A 342 2.62 -20.79 -17.92
C ARG A 342 3.41 -20.43 -16.67
N ALA A 343 4.38 -19.51 -16.75
CA ALA A 343 5.15 -19.02 -15.59
C ALA A 343 4.24 -18.37 -14.54
N PHE A 344 3.34 -17.48 -14.96
CA PHE A 344 2.36 -16.85 -14.07
C PHE A 344 1.51 -17.87 -13.32
N LYS A 345 1.01 -18.89 -14.03
CA LYS A 345 0.28 -19.99 -13.40
C LYS A 345 1.13 -20.73 -12.36
N ASP A 346 2.36 -21.10 -12.69
CA ASP A 346 3.24 -21.83 -11.76
C ASP A 346 3.55 -20.98 -10.51
N ILE A 347 3.80 -19.68 -10.68
CA ILE A 347 4.01 -18.74 -9.56
C ILE A 347 2.77 -18.63 -8.68
N LEU A 348 1.58 -18.39 -9.28
CA LEU A 348 0.35 -18.25 -8.50
C LEU A 348 0.05 -19.52 -7.70
N VAL A 349 0.21 -20.69 -8.31
CA VAL A 349 0.03 -21.98 -7.63
C VAL A 349 1.07 -22.17 -6.52
N GLN A 350 2.30 -21.74 -6.72
CA GLN A 350 3.31 -21.76 -5.65
C GLN A 350 2.90 -20.89 -4.47
N LEU A 351 2.48 -19.65 -4.72
CA LEU A 351 2.05 -18.71 -3.67
C LEU A 351 0.83 -19.22 -2.90
N VAL A 352 -0.13 -19.85 -3.59
CA VAL A 352 -1.28 -20.52 -2.95
C VAL A 352 -0.85 -21.66 -2.02
N ASN A 353 0.16 -22.45 -2.42
CA ASN A 353 0.65 -23.55 -1.59
C ASN A 353 1.49 -23.08 -0.38
N GLU A 354 1.95 -21.84 -0.40
CA GLU A 354 2.73 -21.20 0.68
C GLU A 354 1.84 -20.42 1.69
N GLU A 355 0.52 -20.38 1.48
CA GLU A 355 -0.46 -19.73 2.36
C GLU A 355 -0.97 -20.60 3.52
#